data_AF-A0A1H4MJ42-F1
#
_entry.id   AF-A0A1H4MJ42-F1
#
_cell.length_a   1.000
_cell.length_b   1.000
_cell.length_c   1.000
_cell.angle_alpha   90.00
_cell.angle_beta   90.00
_cell.angle_gamma   90.00
#
_symmetry.space_group_name_H-M   'P 1'
#
loop_
_entity.id
_entity.type
_entity.pdbx_description
1 polymer ?
#
loop_
_entity_poly.entity_id
_entity_poly.type
_entity_poly.pdbx_seq_one_letter_code
_entity_poly.pdbx_strand_id
1 'polypeptide(L)'
;MLKIFGAILTIVSALATPVIALADNPVAAQLSISSSWGKTLNPAGVIPNDGFAAYYFDRNRPTRAIFQENIKDVAIKYSWSDFHSIKSENFGAYWVGKLKFDKPATKQISISQSWAKSRIFIDGRIVFDDKNTSKSFVYDFSPGEHVMEVEYINNWHTVEYKVTIDDKRTLLTETEVAQYFMNNKSDDADLYYVSMYESRAKDTSVTVVLPASDKPLILWLASYEAIDWRISTTATVSSVIVGSFNPGSRVSGEGSAPISYLKRNWSGIVNETRRCSCSAGNFHCESKTGLEDVAEKLQSITNRPLTGYATTYSADGLTTKPYDATAVGRLELRRKDELAGQTSCRQRADPDFDTLMK
;
A
#
# COMPACT_ATOMS: atom_id res chain seq x y z
N MET A 1 -80.78 63.41 -24.28
CA MET A 1 -81.70 63.31 -23.12
C MET A 1 -81.48 61.93 -22.50
N LEU A 2 -81.41 61.84 -21.16
CA LEU A 2 -81.19 60.62 -20.34
C LEU A 2 -79.78 60.01 -20.37
N LYS A 3 -79.23 59.42 -19.30
CA LYS A 3 -79.40 59.48 -17.84
C LYS A 3 -78.25 58.63 -17.26
N ILE A 4 -77.83 58.96 -16.04
CA ILE A 4 -76.78 58.33 -15.23
C ILE A 4 -77.23 56.93 -14.71
N PHE A 5 -76.26 56.19 -14.13
CA PHE A 5 -76.28 54.96 -13.30
C PHE A 5 -75.99 53.66 -14.07
N GLY A 6 -75.09 52.77 -13.69
CA GLY A 6 -74.21 52.64 -12.52
C GLY A 6 -73.55 51.25 -12.55
N ALA A 7 -72.35 51.14 -11.96
CA ALA A 7 -71.64 49.96 -11.44
C ALA A 7 -71.56 48.67 -12.28
N ILE A 8 -70.34 48.16 -12.50
CA ILE A 8 -69.82 46.94 -11.86
C ILE A 8 -68.32 46.82 -12.19
N LEU A 9 -67.55 46.66 -11.11
CA LEU A 9 -66.12 46.39 -11.08
C LEU A 9 -65.91 44.92 -11.50
N THR A 10 -65.07 44.67 -12.51
CA THR A 10 -64.46 43.34 -12.68
C THR A 10 -63.03 43.53 -13.15
N ILE A 11 -62.10 43.35 -12.21
CA ILE A 11 -60.67 43.26 -12.45
C ILE A 11 -60.41 41.83 -12.94
N VAL A 12 -59.94 41.67 -14.18
CA VAL A 12 -59.31 40.43 -14.62
C VAL A 12 -57.81 40.66 -14.56
N SER A 13 -57.19 40.06 -13.55
CA SER A 13 -55.75 39.99 -13.35
C SER A 13 -55.13 39.09 -14.42
N ALA A 14 -54.28 39.66 -15.28
CA ALA A 14 -53.32 38.89 -16.04
C ALA A 14 -52.20 38.44 -15.09
N LEU A 15 -52.15 37.15 -14.79
CA LEU A 15 -51.08 36.52 -14.03
C LEU A 15 -49.80 36.53 -14.87
N ALA A 16 -48.90 37.48 -14.61
CA ALA A 16 -47.50 37.33 -14.93
C ALA A 16 -46.85 36.55 -13.77
N THR A 17 -46.60 35.26 -13.98
CA THR A 17 -45.74 34.47 -13.09
C THR A 17 -44.31 34.96 -13.26
N PRO A 18 -43.62 35.44 -12.20
CA PRO A 18 -42.18 35.52 -12.23
C PRO A 18 -41.66 34.07 -12.16
N VAL A 19 -40.92 33.66 -13.18
CA VAL A 19 -40.01 32.51 -13.08
C VAL A 19 -38.97 32.91 -12.03
N ILE A 20 -39.12 32.40 -10.82
CA ILE A 20 -38.05 32.41 -9.83
C ILE A 20 -37.00 31.44 -10.37
N ALA A 21 -35.97 31.98 -11.02
CA ALA A 21 -34.73 31.25 -11.19
C ALA A 21 -34.17 31.01 -9.79
N LEU A 22 -34.31 29.79 -9.29
CA LEU A 22 -33.49 29.28 -8.20
C LEU A 22 -32.05 29.28 -8.73
N ALA A 23 -31.33 30.37 -8.46
CA ALA A 23 -29.89 30.34 -8.49
C ALA A 23 -29.45 29.43 -7.35
N ASP A 24 -29.27 28.14 -7.66
CA ASP A 24 -28.41 27.27 -6.87
C ASP A 24 -26.99 27.87 -6.96
N ASN A 25 -26.72 28.81 -6.07
CA ASN A 25 -25.35 29.15 -5.71
C ASN A 25 -24.80 27.93 -4.97
N PRO A 26 -23.82 27.19 -5.52
CA PRO A 26 -23.08 26.27 -4.69
C PRO A 26 -22.32 27.15 -3.69
N VAL A 27 -22.81 27.22 -2.46
CA VAL A 27 -22.00 27.71 -1.35
C VAL A 27 -20.75 26.85 -1.38
N ALA A 28 -19.61 27.43 -1.76
CA ALA A 28 -18.33 26.78 -1.65
C ALA A 28 -18.24 26.27 -0.20
N ALA A 29 -18.35 24.96 -0.03
CA ALA A 29 -18.30 24.35 1.29
C ALA A 29 -16.96 24.81 1.90
N GLN A 30 -17.03 25.57 2.99
CA GLN A 30 -15.82 26.05 3.63
C GLN A 30 -15.05 24.82 4.10
N LEU A 31 -13.88 24.60 3.48
CA LEU A 31 -12.96 23.53 3.84
C LEU A 31 -12.71 23.62 5.33
N SER A 32 -13.29 22.68 6.06
CA SER A 32 -13.29 22.71 7.51
C SER A 32 -13.08 21.32 8.05
N ILE A 33 -12.32 21.27 9.14
CA ILE A 33 -12.11 20.06 9.92
C ILE A 33 -13.45 19.63 10.49
N SER A 34 -13.93 18.46 10.07
CA SER A 34 -15.24 17.96 10.49
C SER A 34 -15.11 16.96 11.63
N SER A 35 -14.04 16.16 11.62
CA SER A 35 -13.85 15.05 12.55
C SER A 35 -13.70 15.54 13.98
N SER A 36 -14.18 14.74 14.95
CA SER A 36 -14.01 15.06 16.36
C SER A 36 -12.53 15.04 16.78
N TRP A 37 -11.72 14.21 16.12
CA TRP A 37 -10.29 14.14 16.36
C TRP A 37 -9.60 15.40 15.89
N GLY A 38 -9.90 15.87 14.68
CA GLY A 38 -9.35 17.10 14.15
C GLY A 38 -9.73 18.32 15.00
N LYS A 39 -10.97 18.44 15.46
CA LYS A 39 -11.38 19.53 16.36
C LYS A 39 -10.62 19.52 17.69
N THR A 40 -10.19 18.35 18.14
CA THR A 40 -9.47 18.18 19.42
C THR A 40 -7.96 18.37 19.26
N LEU A 41 -7.37 17.73 18.24
CA LEU A 41 -5.92 17.67 18.03
C LEU A 41 -5.39 18.84 17.19
N ASN A 42 -6.23 19.42 16.33
CA ASN A 42 -5.93 20.60 15.50
C ASN A 42 -6.99 21.71 15.70
N PRO A 43 -7.09 22.30 16.90
CA PRO A 43 -8.12 23.30 17.21
C PRO A 43 -7.94 24.61 16.42
N ALA A 44 -6.74 24.88 15.91
CA ALA A 44 -6.46 26.05 15.08
C ALA A 44 -6.94 25.90 13.63
N GLY A 45 -7.31 24.68 13.21
CA GLY A 45 -7.80 24.45 11.84
C GLY A 45 -6.72 24.54 10.77
N VAL A 46 -5.43 24.41 11.13
CA VAL A 46 -4.32 24.60 10.18
C VAL A 46 -4.18 23.34 9.33
N ILE A 47 -4.37 23.46 8.02
CA ILE A 47 -4.18 22.38 7.06
C ILE A 47 -3.10 22.80 6.07
N PRO A 48 -2.02 22.01 5.90
CA PRO A 48 -0.96 22.36 4.97
C PRO A 48 -1.46 22.32 3.52
N ASN A 49 -0.84 23.14 2.66
CA ASN A 49 -1.18 23.19 1.23
C ASN A 49 -0.53 22.04 0.43
N ASP A 50 0.45 21.36 1.01
CA ASP A 50 1.08 20.16 0.45
C ASP A 50 1.31 19.14 1.58
N GLY A 51 1.13 17.87 1.27
CA GLY A 51 1.18 16.78 2.24
C GLY A 51 0.11 16.84 3.34
N PHE A 52 0.48 16.38 4.53
CA PHE A 52 -0.41 16.20 5.68
C PHE A 52 0.25 16.72 6.95
N ALA A 53 -0.52 17.39 7.80
CA ALA A 53 -0.17 17.59 9.19
C ALA A 53 -0.54 16.32 9.97
N ALA A 54 0.43 15.74 10.67
CA ALA A 54 0.30 14.52 11.45
C ALA A 54 0.30 14.83 12.94
N TYR A 55 -0.59 14.19 13.68
CA TYR A 55 -0.75 14.32 15.12
C TYR A 55 -0.74 12.93 15.74
N TYR A 56 0.32 12.62 16.49
CA TYR A 56 0.52 11.31 17.11
C TYR A 56 0.28 11.38 18.61
N PHE A 57 -0.43 10.41 19.15
CA PHE A 57 -0.80 10.40 20.56
C PHE A 57 -0.82 8.98 21.15
N ASP A 58 -0.68 8.92 22.46
CA ASP A 58 -0.95 7.71 23.24
C ASP A 58 -2.44 7.69 23.59
N ARG A 59 -3.13 6.59 23.30
CA ARG A 59 -4.57 6.41 23.55
C ARG A 59 -4.97 6.53 25.02
N ASN A 60 -4.04 6.40 25.96
CA ASN A 60 -4.28 6.69 27.38
C ASN A 60 -4.38 8.19 27.67
N ARG A 61 -3.99 9.05 26.72
CA ARG A 61 -4.06 10.52 26.75
C ARG A 61 -4.56 11.06 25.40
N PRO A 62 -5.76 10.68 24.95
CA PRO A 62 -6.18 10.81 23.55
C PRO A 62 -6.47 12.24 23.09
N THR A 63 -6.59 13.19 24.02
CA THR A 63 -6.91 14.60 23.71
C THR A 63 -5.66 15.47 23.50
N ARG A 64 -4.45 14.88 23.57
CA ARG A 64 -3.19 15.61 23.44
C ARG A 64 -2.22 14.85 22.54
N ALA A 65 -1.81 15.51 21.45
CA ALA A 65 -0.69 15.03 20.65
C ALA A 65 0.60 15.04 21.47
N ILE A 66 1.34 13.94 21.41
CA ILE A 66 2.70 13.78 21.95
C ILE A 66 3.70 14.37 20.95
N PHE A 67 3.46 14.17 19.66
CA PHE A 67 4.30 14.69 18.59
C PHE A 67 3.45 15.14 17.39
N GLN A 68 3.94 16.14 16.67
CA GLN A 68 3.33 16.66 15.46
C GLN A 68 4.42 16.93 14.42
N GLU A 69 4.15 16.61 13.16
CA GLU A 69 5.05 16.89 12.04
C GLU A 69 4.24 17.06 10.75
N ASN A 70 4.86 17.70 9.74
CA ASN A 70 4.33 17.69 8.38
C ASN A 70 4.98 16.53 7.62
N ILE A 71 4.17 15.69 6.99
CA ILE A 71 4.61 14.55 6.19
C ILE A 71 4.07 14.66 4.77
N LYS A 72 4.76 14.07 3.81
CA LYS A 72 4.31 14.05 2.42
C LYS A 72 3.12 13.11 2.22
N ASP A 73 3.20 11.92 2.83
CA ASP A 73 2.27 10.82 2.62
C ASP A 73 1.87 10.22 3.96
N VAL A 74 0.61 9.76 4.07
CA VAL A 74 0.12 9.06 5.26
C VAL A 74 0.75 7.67 5.30
N ALA A 75 1.87 7.56 6.01
CA ALA A 75 2.57 6.33 6.28
C ALA A 75 3.22 6.39 7.66
N ILE A 76 3.16 5.29 8.41
CA ILE A 76 3.87 5.14 9.67
C ILE A 76 4.22 3.68 9.90
N LYS A 77 5.48 3.45 10.28
CA LYS A 77 5.96 2.14 10.71
C LYS A 77 6.91 2.26 11.89
N TYR A 78 6.66 1.49 12.94
CA TYR A 78 7.61 1.25 14.02
C TYR A 78 7.15 0.06 14.89
N SER A 79 8.05 -0.45 15.73
CA SER A 79 7.75 -1.55 16.66
C SER A 79 7.85 -1.08 18.11
N TRP A 80 7.09 -1.71 19.01
CA TRP A 80 7.17 -1.47 20.44
C TRP A 80 7.01 0.00 20.82
N SER A 81 8.07 0.68 21.28
CA SER A 81 8.02 2.08 21.71
C SER A 81 9.01 2.97 20.96
N ASP A 82 9.46 2.54 19.78
CA ASP A 82 10.57 3.16 19.06
C ASP A 82 10.23 4.56 18.50
N PHE A 83 8.95 4.92 18.47
CA PHE A 83 8.48 6.23 17.99
C PHE A 83 7.94 7.09 19.13
N HIS A 84 8.70 8.13 19.50
CA HIS A 84 8.37 9.09 20.58
C HIS A 84 7.96 8.44 21.91
N SER A 85 8.48 7.25 22.20
CA SER A 85 8.13 6.46 23.38
C SER A 85 6.64 6.11 23.50
N ILE A 86 5.88 6.20 22.41
CA ILE A 86 4.48 5.79 22.36
C ILE A 86 4.45 4.29 22.14
N LYS A 87 3.92 3.54 23.11
CA LYS A 87 3.75 2.09 22.97
C LYS A 87 2.83 1.79 21.78
N SER A 88 3.26 0.89 20.91
CA SER A 88 2.60 0.52 19.66
C SER A 88 1.14 0.15 19.85
N GLU A 89 0.81 -0.60 20.90
CA GLU A 89 -0.54 -1.04 21.23
C GLU A 89 -1.47 0.11 21.66
N ASN A 90 -0.88 1.21 22.11
CA ASN A 90 -1.57 2.43 22.52
C ASN A 90 -1.47 3.53 21.46
N PHE A 91 -0.90 3.27 20.30
CA PHE A 91 -0.69 4.29 19.29
C PHE A 91 -2.00 4.73 18.65
N GLY A 92 -2.21 6.04 18.59
CA GLY A 92 -3.23 6.70 17.80
C GLY A 92 -2.62 7.81 16.95
N ALA A 93 -3.20 8.03 15.77
CA ALA A 93 -2.73 9.05 14.85
C ALA A 93 -3.88 9.71 14.10
N TYR A 94 -3.77 11.03 13.93
CA TYR A 94 -4.65 11.84 13.10
C TYR A 94 -3.81 12.53 12.03
N TRP A 95 -4.24 12.46 10.78
CA TRP A 95 -3.64 13.20 9.67
C TRP A 95 -4.68 14.06 8.99
N VAL A 96 -4.28 15.26 8.54
CA VAL A 96 -5.12 16.15 7.76
C VAL A 96 -4.33 16.86 6.68
N GLY A 97 -4.85 16.86 5.46
CA GLY A 97 -4.19 17.44 4.29
C GLY A 97 -5.21 17.96 3.27
N LYS A 98 -4.72 18.79 2.34
CA LYS A 98 -5.51 19.26 1.20
C LYS A 98 -5.16 18.47 -0.05
N LEU A 99 -6.18 18.07 -0.80
CA LEU A 99 -6.05 17.53 -2.15
C LEU A 99 -6.62 18.54 -3.13
N LYS A 100 -5.90 18.84 -4.21
CA LYS A 100 -6.35 19.80 -5.23
C LYS A 100 -6.46 19.13 -6.59
N PHE A 101 -7.60 19.31 -7.24
CA PHE A 101 -7.86 18.81 -8.58
C PHE A 101 -8.42 19.92 -9.47
N ASP A 102 -7.74 20.24 -10.57
CA ASP A 102 -8.19 21.31 -11.49
C ASP A 102 -9.40 20.88 -12.35
N LYS A 103 -9.66 19.58 -12.42
CA LYS A 103 -10.74 18.94 -13.20
C LYS A 103 -11.29 17.74 -12.41
N PRO A 104 -12.46 17.19 -12.77
CA PRO A 104 -12.97 15.99 -12.10
C PRO A 104 -11.93 14.88 -12.15
N ALA A 105 -11.71 14.21 -11.03
CA ALA A 105 -10.63 13.24 -10.88
C ALA A 105 -11.13 11.97 -10.18
N THR A 106 -11.10 10.85 -10.90
CA THR A 106 -11.31 9.51 -10.32
C THR A 106 -9.99 8.98 -9.79
N LYS A 107 -9.91 8.77 -8.47
CA LYS A 107 -8.72 8.24 -7.79
C LYS A 107 -9.01 6.89 -7.16
N GLN A 108 -7.97 6.07 -7.06
CA GLN A 108 -7.97 4.90 -6.20
C GLN A 108 -7.32 5.27 -4.86
N ILE A 109 -8.06 5.03 -3.79
CA ILE A 109 -7.55 5.16 -2.42
C ILE A 109 -7.29 3.75 -1.89
N SER A 110 -6.04 3.49 -1.50
CA SER A 110 -5.58 2.19 -1.01
C SER A 110 -5.13 2.31 0.44
N ILE A 111 -5.61 1.38 1.28
CA ILE A 111 -5.31 1.33 2.71
C ILE A 111 -4.59 0.02 2.99
N SER A 112 -3.37 0.13 3.51
CA SER A 112 -2.61 -0.98 4.10
C SER A 112 -2.69 -0.86 5.62
N GLN A 113 -3.36 -1.80 6.26
CA GLN A 113 -3.47 -1.86 7.70
C GLN A 113 -3.56 -3.31 8.18
N SER A 114 -2.98 -3.59 9.33
CA SER A 114 -3.10 -4.89 10.01
C SER A 114 -4.10 -4.78 11.17
N TRP A 115 -3.78 -5.36 12.32
CA TRP A 115 -4.51 -5.35 13.61
C TRP A 115 -4.80 -3.93 14.15
N ALA A 116 -5.64 -3.19 13.45
CA ALA A 116 -5.88 -1.76 13.61
C ALA A 116 -7.27 -1.36 13.12
N LYS A 117 -7.66 -0.11 13.39
CA LYS A 117 -8.88 0.52 12.87
C LYS A 117 -8.52 1.85 12.25
N SER A 118 -9.14 2.20 11.14
CA SER A 118 -9.02 3.54 10.60
C SER A 118 -10.31 4.06 10.00
N ARG A 119 -10.42 5.39 9.97
CA ARG A 119 -11.49 6.13 9.29
C ARG A 119 -10.88 7.17 8.39
N ILE A 120 -11.45 7.33 7.20
CA ILE A 120 -11.07 8.39 6.26
C ILE A 120 -12.27 9.25 5.98
N PHE A 121 -12.08 10.55 6.09
CA PHE A 121 -13.06 11.57 5.74
C PHE A 121 -12.58 12.31 4.49
N ILE A 122 -13.50 12.59 3.57
CA ILE A 122 -13.30 13.54 2.47
C ILE A 122 -14.42 14.57 2.56
N ASP A 123 -14.05 15.85 2.67
CA ASP A 123 -14.97 16.97 2.90
C ASP A 123 -15.95 16.70 4.03
N GLY A 124 -15.40 16.09 5.08
CA GLY A 124 -16.11 15.73 6.30
C GLY A 124 -17.08 14.55 6.19
N ARG A 125 -17.18 13.88 5.05
CA ARG A 125 -17.95 12.65 4.88
C ARG A 125 -17.05 11.43 5.10
N ILE A 126 -17.50 10.47 5.89
CA ILE A 126 -16.81 9.19 6.06
C ILE A 126 -16.88 8.43 4.73
N VAL A 127 -15.73 8.14 4.13
CA VAL A 127 -15.59 7.35 2.90
C VAL A 127 -14.97 5.98 3.18
N PHE A 128 -14.37 5.81 4.35
CA PHE A 128 -13.83 4.55 4.85
C PHE A 128 -13.99 4.49 6.37
N ASP A 129 -14.48 3.36 6.87
CA ASP A 129 -14.51 3.02 8.31
C ASP A 129 -14.42 1.50 8.41
N ASP A 130 -13.24 0.99 8.76
CA ASP A 130 -13.01 -0.45 8.81
C ASP A 130 -11.92 -0.85 9.82
N LYS A 131 -11.92 -2.13 10.18
CA LYS A 131 -10.97 -2.77 11.09
C LYS A 131 -10.29 -3.95 10.41
N ASN A 132 -9.00 -4.14 10.69
CA ASN A 132 -8.23 -5.32 10.30
C ASN A 132 -8.32 -5.70 8.81
N THR A 133 -8.59 -4.72 7.93
CA THR A 133 -8.83 -4.96 6.51
C THR A 133 -8.02 -3.97 5.69
N SER A 134 -7.07 -4.50 4.94
CA SER A 134 -6.41 -3.80 3.84
C SER A 134 -7.28 -3.88 2.59
N LYS A 135 -7.62 -2.76 1.98
CA LYS A 135 -8.43 -2.72 0.74
C LYS A 135 -8.20 -1.44 -0.06
N SER A 136 -8.64 -1.47 -1.31
CA SER A 136 -8.72 -0.28 -2.16
C SER A 136 -10.16 0.01 -2.53
N PHE A 137 -10.47 1.29 -2.72
CA PHE A 137 -11.74 1.73 -3.30
C PHE A 137 -11.50 2.90 -4.24
N VAL A 138 -12.46 3.15 -5.12
CA VAL A 138 -12.43 4.28 -6.06
C VAL A 138 -13.25 5.42 -5.48
N TYR A 139 -12.75 6.65 -5.60
CA TYR A 139 -13.44 7.86 -5.20
C TYR A 139 -13.35 8.91 -6.30
N ASP A 140 -14.48 9.55 -6.59
CA ASP A 140 -14.58 10.61 -7.58
C ASP A 140 -14.54 11.97 -6.89
N PHE A 141 -13.47 12.73 -7.15
CA PHE A 141 -13.33 14.10 -6.70
C PHE A 141 -13.91 15.06 -7.73
N SER A 142 -14.64 16.07 -7.25
CA SER A 142 -14.99 17.23 -8.06
C SER A 142 -13.75 18.10 -8.31
N PRO A 143 -13.80 19.06 -9.25
CA PRO A 143 -12.78 20.10 -9.32
C PRO A 143 -12.76 20.93 -8.03
N GLY A 144 -11.58 21.34 -7.60
CA GLY A 144 -11.38 22.21 -6.44
C GLY A 144 -10.39 21.65 -5.41
N GLU A 145 -10.43 22.27 -4.23
CA GLU A 145 -9.73 21.79 -3.05
C GLU A 145 -10.66 20.89 -2.24
N HIS A 146 -10.08 19.84 -1.66
CA HIS A 146 -10.75 18.85 -0.82
C HIS A 146 -9.95 18.65 0.46
N VAL A 147 -10.63 18.52 1.59
CA VAL A 147 -9.98 18.16 2.86
C VAL A 147 -10.06 16.66 3.04
N MET A 148 -8.91 16.03 3.24
CA MET A 148 -8.83 14.64 3.65
C MET A 148 -8.37 14.56 5.10
N GLU A 149 -9.14 13.84 5.92
CA GLU A 149 -8.78 13.52 7.30
C GLU A 149 -8.65 12.00 7.45
N VAL A 150 -7.62 11.55 8.15
CA VAL A 150 -7.39 10.13 8.45
C VAL A 150 -7.22 9.96 9.95
N GLU A 151 -8.02 9.08 10.53
CA GLU A 151 -7.94 8.68 11.93
C GLU A 151 -7.50 7.22 12.02
N TYR A 152 -6.56 6.91 12.90
CA TYR A 152 -6.01 5.57 13.04
C TYR A 152 -5.79 5.19 14.51
N ILE A 153 -6.11 3.93 14.81
CA ILE A 153 -5.87 3.27 16.09
C ILE A 153 -5.17 1.95 15.83
N ASN A 154 -3.98 1.77 16.40
CA ASN A 154 -3.32 0.47 16.40
C ASN A 154 -3.79 -0.39 17.59
N ASN A 155 -3.84 -1.72 17.40
CA ASN A 155 -4.18 -2.69 18.44
C ASN A 155 -3.19 -3.87 18.48
N TRP A 156 -1.92 -3.62 18.14
CA TRP A 156 -0.87 -4.65 18.05
C TRP A 156 0.48 -4.15 18.57
N HIS A 157 1.45 -5.05 18.69
CA HIS A 157 2.81 -4.73 19.18
C HIS A 157 3.74 -4.14 18.10
N THR A 158 3.23 -3.98 16.88
CA THR A 158 3.87 -3.21 15.81
C THR A 158 2.83 -2.26 15.20
N VAL A 159 3.29 -1.11 14.74
CA VAL A 159 2.50 -0.14 13.98
C VAL A 159 2.93 -0.24 12.52
N GLU A 160 1.95 -0.44 11.66
CA GLU A 160 2.10 -0.38 10.21
C GLU A 160 0.80 0.11 9.60
N TYR A 161 0.88 1.29 9.00
CA TYR A 161 -0.28 1.91 8.38
C TYR A 161 0.15 2.77 7.21
N LYS A 162 -0.60 2.67 6.13
CA LYS A 162 -0.39 3.48 4.94
C LYS A 162 -1.70 3.76 4.22
N VAL A 163 -1.85 4.99 3.74
CA VAL A 163 -2.89 5.38 2.80
C VAL A 163 -2.24 5.97 1.56
N THR A 164 -2.59 5.46 0.39
CA THR A 164 -2.18 6.07 -0.89
C THR A 164 -3.38 6.55 -1.69
N ILE A 165 -3.15 7.59 -2.46
CA ILE A 165 -4.13 8.21 -3.36
C ILE A 165 -3.46 8.29 -4.72
N ASP A 166 -3.92 7.47 -5.64
CA ASP A 166 -3.30 7.30 -6.95
C ASP A 166 -4.34 7.38 -8.05
N ASP A 167 -3.92 7.57 -9.30
CA ASP A 167 -4.81 7.33 -10.43
C ASP A 167 -5.33 5.90 -10.40
N LYS A 168 -6.58 5.71 -10.86
CA LYS A 168 -7.17 4.38 -10.96
C LYS A 168 -6.27 3.46 -11.80
N ARG A 169 -5.81 2.37 -11.21
CA ARG A 169 -4.91 1.41 -11.87
C ARG A 169 -5.68 0.22 -12.40
N THR A 170 -5.27 -0.27 -13.57
CA THR A 170 -5.73 -1.57 -14.06
C THR A 170 -4.89 -2.66 -13.40
N LEU A 171 -5.56 -3.60 -12.75
CA LEU A 171 -4.90 -4.76 -12.16
C LEU A 171 -4.89 -5.93 -13.15
N LEU A 172 -3.73 -6.55 -13.30
CA LEU A 172 -3.51 -7.66 -14.24
C LEU A 172 -3.42 -9.00 -13.51
N THR A 173 -3.90 -10.05 -14.15
CA THR A 173 -3.64 -11.43 -13.77
C THR A 173 -2.24 -11.85 -14.23
N GLU A 174 -1.69 -12.92 -13.64
CA GLU A 174 -0.43 -13.50 -14.11
C GLU A 174 -0.49 -13.91 -15.58
N THR A 175 -1.65 -14.38 -16.06
CA THR A 175 -1.88 -14.71 -17.47
C THR A 175 -1.80 -13.49 -18.39
N GLU A 176 -2.38 -12.36 -17.99
CA GLU A 176 -2.31 -11.11 -18.77
C GLU A 176 -0.88 -10.55 -18.80
N VAL A 177 -0.14 -10.67 -17.70
CA VAL A 177 1.30 -10.33 -17.67
C VAL A 177 2.10 -11.27 -18.58
N ALA A 178 1.81 -12.57 -18.58
CA ALA A 178 2.46 -13.52 -19.48
C ALA A 178 2.16 -13.20 -20.95
N GLN A 179 0.92 -12.89 -21.29
CA GLN A 179 0.53 -12.45 -22.63
C GLN A 179 1.25 -11.17 -23.06
N TYR A 180 1.43 -10.21 -22.14
CA TYR A 180 2.24 -9.02 -22.40
C TYR A 180 3.66 -9.40 -22.83
N PHE A 181 4.35 -10.29 -22.10
CA PHE A 181 5.71 -10.69 -22.45
C PHE A 181 5.80 -11.58 -23.70
N MET A 182 4.78 -12.38 -23.98
CA MET A 182 4.69 -13.13 -25.24
C MET A 182 4.57 -12.21 -26.45
N ASN A 183 3.79 -11.13 -26.33
CA ASN A 183 3.53 -10.18 -27.43
C ASN A 183 4.63 -9.13 -27.56
N ASN A 184 5.25 -8.75 -26.45
CA ASN A 184 6.34 -7.78 -26.39
C ASN A 184 7.63 -8.53 -26.11
N LYS A 185 8.09 -9.30 -27.10
CA LYS A 185 9.42 -9.92 -27.10
C LYS A 185 10.47 -8.82 -27.01
N SER A 186 10.79 -8.42 -25.78
CA SER A 186 11.90 -7.52 -25.47
C SER A 186 13.18 -8.34 -25.53
N ASP A 187 13.50 -8.87 -26.72
CA ASP A 187 14.64 -9.77 -26.89
C ASP A 187 15.89 -9.03 -26.37
N ASP A 188 16.50 -9.60 -25.32
CA ASP A 188 17.63 -9.06 -24.54
C ASP A 188 17.41 -8.14 -23.30
N ALA A 189 16.30 -8.26 -22.57
CA ALA A 189 16.18 -7.72 -21.20
C ALA A 189 16.51 -8.74 -20.09
N ASP A 190 17.21 -8.29 -19.04
CA ASP A 190 17.53 -9.08 -17.84
C ASP A 190 16.42 -8.99 -16.78
N LEU A 191 16.09 -10.14 -16.18
CA LEU A 191 15.02 -10.23 -15.17
C LEU A 191 15.59 -10.16 -13.75
N TYR A 192 15.08 -9.23 -12.96
CA TYR A 192 15.41 -9.09 -11.54
C TYR A 192 14.19 -9.29 -10.66
N TYR A 193 14.37 -10.06 -9.58
CA TYR A 193 13.34 -10.33 -8.59
C TYR A 193 13.69 -9.74 -7.22
N VAL A 194 12.81 -8.91 -6.68
CA VAL A 194 12.99 -8.31 -5.36
C VAL A 194 11.80 -8.66 -4.49
N SER A 195 12.05 -9.29 -3.34
CA SER A 195 10.97 -9.61 -2.40
C SER A 195 11.27 -9.31 -0.95
N MET A 196 10.26 -8.85 -0.23
CA MET A 196 10.32 -8.75 1.23
C MET A 196 8.97 -8.89 1.90
N TYR A 197 8.95 -9.09 3.21
CA TYR A 197 7.70 -8.99 3.96
C TYR A 197 7.31 -7.52 4.11
N GLU A 198 8.23 -6.69 4.60
CA GLU A 198 7.93 -5.33 5.03
C GLU A 198 9.13 -4.37 4.96
N SER A 199 8.89 -3.05 4.93
CA SER A 199 9.97 -2.04 5.05
C SER A 199 10.45 -1.91 6.50
N ARG A 200 11.65 -1.37 6.74
CA ARG A 200 12.06 -0.83 8.06
C ARG A 200 11.88 0.67 8.21
N ALA A 201 11.70 1.38 7.11
CA ALA A 201 11.59 2.83 7.10
C ALA A 201 10.24 3.26 7.65
N LYS A 202 10.25 4.36 8.44
CA LYS A 202 9.04 4.97 9.02
C LYS A 202 7.97 5.27 7.97
N ASP A 203 8.39 5.71 6.79
CA ASP A 203 7.54 6.08 5.66
C ASP A 203 7.20 4.90 4.73
N THR A 204 7.53 3.66 5.11
CA THR A 204 7.37 2.43 4.31
C THR A 204 8.19 2.37 3.02
N SER A 205 9.15 3.28 2.84
CA SER A 205 9.99 3.29 1.64
C SER A 205 11.09 2.24 1.65
N VAL A 206 11.50 1.81 0.47
CA VAL A 206 12.63 0.90 0.27
C VAL A 206 13.41 1.31 -0.95
N THR A 207 14.72 1.50 -0.80
CA THR A 207 15.61 1.73 -1.95
C THR A 207 16.11 0.40 -2.52
N VAL A 208 15.88 0.17 -3.81
CA VAL A 208 16.35 -1.02 -4.53
C VAL A 208 17.51 -0.60 -5.44
N VAL A 209 18.70 -1.09 -5.14
CA VAL A 209 19.92 -0.85 -5.92
C VAL A 209 20.12 -2.01 -6.89
N LEU A 210 20.09 -1.69 -8.18
CA LEU A 210 20.32 -2.63 -9.28
C LEU A 210 21.74 -2.46 -9.81
N PRO A 211 22.36 -3.50 -10.40
CA PRO A 211 23.66 -3.37 -11.03
C PRO A 211 23.57 -2.47 -12.27
N ALA A 212 24.71 -1.87 -12.61
CA ALA A 212 24.88 -1.30 -13.93
C ALA A 212 24.76 -2.42 -14.98
N SER A 213 24.06 -2.12 -16.08
CA SER A 213 23.89 -3.04 -17.19
C SER A 213 23.68 -2.24 -18.48
N ASP A 214 24.26 -2.71 -19.56
CA ASP A 214 23.97 -2.22 -20.91
C ASP A 214 22.66 -2.80 -21.46
N LYS A 215 22.12 -3.84 -20.79
CA LYS A 215 20.84 -4.45 -21.13
C LYS A 215 19.69 -3.80 -20.37
N PRO A 216 18.51 -3.66 -20.99
CA PRO A 216 17.31 -3.25 -20.28
C PRO A 216 16.95 -4.22 -19.14
N LEU A 217 16.36 -3.71 -18.07
CA LEU A 217 15.96 -4.48 -16.90
C LEU A 217 14.44 -4.69 -16.86
N ILE A 218 14.00 -5.87 -16.45
CA ILE A 218 12.62 -6.15 -16.03
C ILE A 218 12.66 -6.36 -14.52
N LEU A 219 11.82 -5.62 -13.79
CA LEU A 219 11.76 -5.72 -12.33
C LEU A 219 10.46 -6.39 -11.90
N TRP A 220 10.58 -7.41 -11.08
CA TRP A 220 9.46 -8.02 -10.39
C TRP A 220 9.59 -7.76 -8.89
N LEU A 221 8.75 -6.88 -8.38
CA LEU A 221 8.72 -6.41 -7.01
C LEU A 221 7.59 -7.12 -6.26
N ALA A 222 7.92 -7.79 -5.16
CA ALA A 222 6.97 -8.53 -4.34
C ALA A 222 7.06 -8.11 -2.88
N SER A 223 5.90 -7.90 -2.25
CA SER A 223 5.87 -7.61 -0.82
C SER A 223 4.64 -8.14 -0.11
N TYR A 224 4.73 -8.38 1.20
CA TYR A 224 3.51 -8.58 1.97
C TYR A 224 2.84 -7.22 2.21
N GLU A 225 3.59 -6.26 2.73
CA GLU A 225 3.11 -4.92 3.03
C GLU A 225 3.16 -3.98 1.83
N ALA A 226 2.49 -2.83 1.94
CA ALA A 226 2.49 -1.80 0.91
C ALA A 226 3.76 -0.96 0.96
N ILE A 227 4.61 -1.08 -0.06
CA ILE A 227 5.96 -0.48 -0.09
C ILE A 227 6.05 0.66 -1.09
N ASP A 228 6.74 1.75 -0.71
CA ASP A 228 7.19 2.77 -1.67
C ASP A 228 8.57 2.38 -2.20
N TRP A 229 8.58 1.66 -3.33
CA TRP A 229 9.80 1.21 -3.99
C TRP A 229 10.50 2.38 -4.69
N ARG A 230 11.76 2.60 -4.34
CA ARG A 230 12.64 3.61 -4.96
C ARG A 230 13.74 2.88 -5.73
N ILE A 231 13.62 2.85 -7.05
CA ILE A 231 14.55 2.16 -7.95
C ILE A 231 15.77 3.06 -8.16
N SER A 232 16.95 2.52 -7.85
CA SER A 232 18.24 3.19 -8.01
C SER A 232 19.07 2.40 -9.02
N THR A 233 19.14 2.90 -10.25
CA THR A 233 19.89 2.27 -11.34
C THR A 233 20.32 3.30 -12.37
N THR A 234 21.40 3.00 -13.10
CA THR A 234 21.79 3.71 -14.32
C THR A 234 21.36 2.97 -15.59
N ALA A 235 20.91 1.71 -15.47
CA ALA A 235 20.41 0.92 -16.58
C ALA A 235 18.96 1.31 -16.94
N THR A 236 18.55 1.08 -18.19
CA THR A 236 17.17 1.32 -18.62
C THR A 236 16.23 0.28 -17.99
N VAL A 237 15.19 0.72 -17.29
CA VAL A 237 14.10 -0.16 -16.85
C VAL A 237 13.05 -0.24 -17.96
N SER A 238 12.75 -1.45 -18.40
CA SER A 238 11.81 -1.72 -19.51
C SER A 238 10.39 -2.04 -19.04
N SER A 239 10.25 -2.59 -17.82
CA SER A 239 8.96 -2.91 -17.21
C SER A 239 9.11 -3.17 -15.72
N VAL A 240 8.10 -2.81 -14.94
CA VAL A 240 8.00 -3.13 -13.51
C VAL A 240 6.69 -3.85 -13.25
N ILE A 241 6.77 -5.00 -12.57
CA ILE A 241 5.62 -5.77 -12.10
C ILE A 241 5.61 -5.71 -10.59
N VAL A 242 4.46 -5.32 -10.01
CA VAL A 242 4.27 -5.21 -8.56
C VAL A 242 3.23 -6.23 -8.10
N GLY A 243 3.68 -7.16 -7.25
CA GLY A 243 2.87 -8.18 -6.60
C GLY A 243 2.89 -8.02 -5.08
N SER A 244 2.11 -7.09 -4.55
CA SER A 244 1.98 -6.89 -3.10
C SER A 244 0.76 -7.62 -2.53
N PHE A 245 0.85 -8.13 -1.30
CA PHE A 245 -0.31 -8.71 -0.62
C PHE A 245 -1.28 -7.62 -0.16
N ASN A 246 -0.77 -6.58 0.50
CA ASN A 246 -1.51 -5.37 0.83
C ASN A 246 -1.46 -4.36 -0.32
N PRO A 247 -2.54 -3.58 -0.54
CA PRO A 247 -2.60 -2.60 -1.60
C PRO A 247 -1.90 -1.29 -1.23
N GLY A 248 -1.56 -0.49 -2.22
CA GLY A 248 -0.97 0.85 -2.02
C GLY A 248 0.54 0.90 -2.18
N SER A 249 1.16 -0.13 -2.75
CA SER A 249 2.56 -0.03 -3.18
C SER A 249 2.72 0.98 -4.33
N ARG A 250 3.80 1.75 -4.30
CA ARG A 250 4.17 2.70 -5.36
C ARG A 250 5.59 2.40 -5.82
N VAL A 251 5.90 2.82 -7.04
CA VAL A 251 7.23 2.70 -7.63
C VAL A 251 7.66 4.10 -8.09
N SER A 252 8.94 4.39 -7.90
CA SER A 252 9.59 5.61 -8.36
C SER A 252 11.02 5.31 -8.77
N GLY A 253 11.61 6.11 -9.65
CA GLY A 253 12.99 5.93 -10.13
C GLY A 253 13.15 4.96 -11.30
N GLU A 254 12.04 4.44 -11.84
CA GLU A 254 11.97 3.56 -13.02
C GLU A 254 12.03 4.30 -14.36
N GLY A 255 12.08 5.63 -14.36
CA GLY A 255 12.03 6.44 -15.57
C GLY A 255 10.64 6.41 -16.21
N SER A 256 10.56 6.02 -17.48
CA SER A 256 9.30 5.91 -18.22
C SER A 256 8.78 4.47 -18.32
N ALA A 257 9.32 3.55 -17.53
CA ALA A 257 8.94 2.14 -17.59
C ALA A 257 7.45 1.97 -17.24
N PRO A 258 6.68 1.16 -18.00
CA PRO A 258 5.33 0.81 -17.59
C PRO A 258 5.35 0.02 -16.28
N ILE A 259 4.44 0.37 -15.37
CA ILE A 259 4.23 -0.34 -14.10
C ILE A 259 2.91 -1.11 -14.16
N SER A 260 3.00 -2.42 -13.95
CA SER A 260 1.85 -3.32 -13.91
C SER A 260 1.64 -3.86 -12.49
N TYR A 261 0.41 -3.82 -12.00
CA TYR A 261 0.04 -4.31 -10.67
C TYR A 261 -0.76 -5.60 -10.77
N LEU A 262 -0.41 -6.60 -9.98
CA LEU A 262 -1.13 -7.87 -9.96
C LEU A 262 -2.47 -7.75 -9.25
N LYS A 263 -3.50 -8.39 -9.82
CA LYS A 263 -4.86 -8.47 -9.27
C LYS A 263 -4.96 -9.36 -8.03
N ARG A 264 -4.07 -10.35 -7.93
CA ARG A 264 -3.99 -11.27 -6.78
C ARG A 264 -2.61 -11.16 -6.18
N ASN A 265 -2.56 -11.45 -4.88
CA ASN A 265 -1.35 -11.40 -4.09
C ASN A 265 -0.34 -12.41 -4.66
N TRP A 266 0.89 -11.94 -4.88
CA TRP A 266 1.95 -12.79 -5.36
C TRP A 266 2.35 -13.79 -4.29
N SER A 267 2.25 -15.08 -4.61
CA SER A 267 2.56 -16.16 -3.67
C SER A 267 4.06 -16.42 -3.48
N GLY A 268 4.93 -15.71 -4.21
CA GLY A 268 6.38 -15.97 -4.23
C GLY A 268 7.20 -15.11 -3.28
N ILE A 269 6.60 -14.44 -2.29
CA ILE A 269 7.38 -13.66 -1.31
C ILE A 269 8.25 -14.64 -0.52
N VAL A 270 9.57 -14.58 -0.74
CA VAL A 270 10.53 -15.50 -0.14
C VAL A 270 11.58 -14.74 0.65
N ASN A 271 12.20 -15.42 1.60
CA ASN A 271 13.38 -14.97 2.30
C ASN A 271 14.51 -15.97 2.02
N GLU A 272 15.66 -15.48 1.57
CA GLU A 272 16.82 -16.34 1.33
C GLU A 272 17.36 -16.93 2.64
N THR A 273 17.13 -16.36 3.81
CA THR A 273 17.49 -17.03 5.08
C THR A 273 16.26 -17.70 5.67
N ARG A 274 15.87 -18.84 5.09
CA ARG A 274 14.78 -19.66 5.63
C ARG A 274 15.28 -20.46 6.83
N ARG A 275 14.70 -20.28 8.01
CA ARG A 275 14.98 -21.15 9.15
C ARG A 275 14.07 -22.35 9.12
N CYS A 276 14.64 -23.49 9.48
CA CYS A 276 13.92 -24.73 9.69
C CYS A 276 14.11 -25.20 11.14
N SER A 277 13.06 -25.77 11.71
CA SER A 277 13.02 -26.28 13.07
C SER A 277 12.37 -27.64 13.10
N CYS A 278 12.82 -28.49 14.03
CA CYS A 278 12.21 -29.78 14.31
C CYS A 278 11.60 -29.75 15.71
N SER A 279 10.31 -30.10 15.82
CA SER A 279 9.63 -30.25 17.11
C SER A 279 8.79 -31.52 17.13
N ALA A 280 9.17 -32.48 17.98
CA ALA A 280 8.46 -33.76 18.15
C ALA A 280 8.11 -34.45 16.82
N GLY A 281 9.12 -34.69 15.95
CA GLY A 281 8.88 -35.28 14.64
C GLY A 281 8.40 -34.33 13.54
N ASN A 282 7.93 -33.14 13.91
CA ASN A 282 7.39 -32.16 12.98
C ASN A 282 8.48 -31.21 12.50
N PHE A 283 8.86 -31.37 11.23
CA PHE A 283 9.79 -30.47 10.56
C PHE A 283 9.03 -29.30 9.93
N HIS A 284 9.38 -28.09 10.33
CA HIS A 284 8.79 -26.86 9.85
C HIS A 284 9.87 -25.91 9.35
N CYS A 285 9.62 -25.25 8.21
CA CYS A 285 10.44 -24.14 7.73
C CYS A 285 9.58 -22.90 7.53
N GLU A 286 10.15 -21.72 7.76
CA GLU A 286 9.46 -20.41 7.73
C GLU A 286 8.79 -20.06 6.39
N SER A 287 9.12 -20.75 5.29
CA SER A 287 8.44 -20.67 4.00
C SER A 287 8.33 -22.07 3.37
N LYS A 288 7.26 -22.34 2.62
CA LYS A 288 7.16 -23.57 1.81
C LYS A 288 7.84 -23.44 0.45
N THR A 289 7.89 -22.22 -0.09
CA THR A 289 8.40 -21.91 -1.43
C THR A 289 9.82 -21.36 -1.32
N GLY A 290 10.72 -21.91 -2.14
CA GLY A 290 12.09 -21.44 -2.28
C GLY A 290 12.26 -20.42 -3.42
N LEU A 291 13.43 -19.80 -3.51
CA LEU A 291 13.73 -18.86 -4.59
C LEU A 291 13.81 -19.56 -5.96
N GLU A 292 14.15 -20.85 -5.97
CA GLU A 292 14.23 -21.69 -7.16
C GLU A 292 12.84 -21.87 -7.77
N ASP A 293 11.83 -22.18 -6.94
CA ASP A 293 10.44 -22.32 -7.37
C ASP A 293 9.90 -20.97 -7.93
N VAL A 294 10.35 -19.85 -7.35
CA VAL A 294 10.02 -18.50 -7.84
C VAL A 294 10.69 -18.23 -9.19
N ALA A 295 11.97 -18.59 -9.35
CA ALA A 295 12.70 -18.41 -10.59
C ALA A 295 12.04 -19.20 -11.74
N GLU A 296 11.65 -20.45 -11.52
CA GLU A 296 10.92 -21.27 -12.49
C GLU A 296 9.57 -20.65 -12.86
N LYS A 297 8.80 -20.19 -11.87
CA LYS A 297 7.52 -19.53 -12.10
C LYS A 297 7.69 -18.25 -12.93
N LEU A 298 8.64 -17.40 -12.57
CA LEU A 298 8.92 -16.16 -13.30
C LEU A 298 9.39 -16.45 -14.72
N GLN A 299 10.20 -17.49 -14.93
CA GLN A 299 10.59 -17.92 -16.26
C GLN A 299 9.39 -18.37 -17.09
N SER A 300 8.42 -19.08 -16.51
CA SER A 300 7.19 -19.47 -17.21
C SER A 300 6.32 -18.28 -17.61
N ILE A 301 6.33 -17.18 -16.83
CA ILE A 301 5.52 -15.99 -17.08
C ILE A 301 6.21 -15.06 -18.09
N THR A 302 7.51 -14.83 -17.91
CA THR A 302 8.27 -13.80 -18.64
C THR A 302 9.02 -14.37 -19.84
N ASN A 303 9.10 -15.70 -19.95
CA ASN A 303 9.96 -16.43 -20.87
C ASN A 303 11.44 -16.05 -20.73
N ARG A 304 11.88 -15.70 -19.51
CA ARG A 304 13.26 -15.27 -19.20
C ARG A 304 13.79 -15.96 -17.95
N PRO A 305 15.04 -16.44 -17.96
CA PRO A 305 15.68 -16.88 -16.73
C PRO A 305 15.84 -15.69 -15.77
N LEU A 306 15.83 -15.97 -14.47
CA LEU A 306 16.15 -14.97 -13.46
C LEU A 306 17.64 -14.60 -13.56
N THR A 307 17.94 -13.31 -13.73
CA THR A 307 19.33 -12.80 -13.81
C THR A 307 19.85 -12.39 -12.44
N GLY A 308 19.02 -11.80 -11.61
CA GLY A 308 19.43 -11.34 -10.27
C GLY A 308 18.28 -11.22 -9.29
N TYR A 309 18.62 -11.13 -8.01
CA TYR A 309 17.63 -11.10 -6.94
C TYR A 309 18.07 -10.34 -5.71
N ALA A 310 17.10 -9.87 -4.92
CA ALA A 310 17.29 -9.47 -3.52
C ALA A 310 16.08 -9.90 -2.70
N THR A 311 16.30 -10.70 -1.64
CA THR A 311 15.20 -11.16 -0.80
C THR A 311 15.55 -11.08 0.68
N THR A 312 14.60 -10.67 1.51
CA THR A 312 14.76 -10.55 2.97
C THR A 312 13.39 -10.56 3.65
N TYR A 313 13.35 -10.67 4.99
CA TYR A 313 12.13 -10.40 5.72
C TYR A 313 11.82 -8.89 5.75
N SER A 314 12.78 -8.07 6.16
CA SER A 314 12.56 -6.63 6.35
C SER A 314 13.84 -5.82 6.09
N ALA A 315 13.72 -4.69 5.38
CA ALA A 315 14.82 -3.76 5.12
C ALA A 315 14.28 -2.36 4.72
N ASP A 316 15.13 -1.33 4.80
CA ASP A 316 14.92 0.01 4.22
C ASP A 316 15.70 0.20 2.90
N GLY A 317 16.63 -0.71 2.61
CA GLY A 317 17.33 -0.78 1.34
C GLY A 317 17.76 -2.21 0.99
N LEU A 318 17.78 -2.52 -0.30
CA LEU A 318 18.21 -3.80 -0.86
C LEU A 318 19.16 -3.57 -2.03
N THR A 319 20.21 -4.37 -2.11
CA THR A 319 21.07 -4.44 -3.29
C THR A 319 20.91 -5.81 -3.93
N THR A 320 20.59 -5.85 -5.22
CA THR A 320 20.45 -7.11 -5.94
C THR A 320 21.79 -7.77 -6.19
N LYS A 321 21.80 -9.11 -6.19
CA LYS A 321 22.95 -9.94 -6.51
C LYS A 321 22.64 -10.91 -7.66
N PRO A 322 23.66 -11.46 -8.34
CA PRO A 322 23.45 -12.38 -9.44
C PRO A 322 22.74 -13.67 -9.01
N TYR A 323 21.84 -14.16 -9.86
CA TYR A 323 21.28 -15.50 -9.82
C TYR A 323 22.07 -16.40 -10.79
N ASP A 324 23.33 -16.66 -10.43
CA ASP A 324 24.27 -17.44 -11.25
C ASP A 324 24.37 -18.91 -10.80
N ALA A 325 25.21 -19.69 -11.48
CA ALA A 325 25.44 -21.09 -11.13
C ALA A 325 25.92 -21.28 -9.68
N THR A 326 26.63 -20.30 -9.12
CA THR A 326 27.06 -20.34 -7.71
C THR A 326 25.85 -20.15 -6.78
N ALA A 327 24.96 -19.20 -7.09
CA ALA A 327 23.72 -19.01 -6.34
C ALA A 327 22.83 -20.25 -6.41
N VAL A 328 22.62 -20.81 -7.60
CA VAL A 328 21.86 -22.05 -7.80
C VAL A 328 22.47 -23.21 -7.01
N GLY A 329 23.78 -23.41 -7.07
CA GLY A 329 24.44 -24.48 -6.31
C GLY A 329 24.27 -24.35 -4.79
N ARG A 330 24.31 -23.14 -4.23
CA ARG A 330 24.05 -22.90 -2.79
C ARG A 330 22.61 -23.23 -2.41
N LEU A 331 21.67 -22.86 -3.27
CA LEU A 331 20.23 -23.09 -3.10
C LEU A 331 19.89 -24.58 -3.15
N GLU A 332 20.45 -25.32 -4.12
CA GLU A 332 20.31 -26.77 -4.22
C GLU A 332 20.92 -27.51 -3.01
N LEU A 333 22.10 -27.08 -2.55
CA LEU A 333 22.74 -27.68 -1.36
C LEU A 333 21.84 -27.54 -0.14
N ARG A 334 21.28 -26.34 0.07
CA ARG A 334 20.33 -26.11 1.16
C ARG A 334 19.09 -26.99 1.05
N ARG A 335 18.51 -27.11 -0.14
CA ARG A 335 17.33 -27.98 -0.35
C ARG A 335 17.63 -29.43 0.04
N LYS A 336 18.85 -29.91 -0.22
CA LYS A 336 19.31 -31.23 0.24
C LYS A 336 19.42 -31.28 1.77
N ASP A 337 20.00 -30.26 2.41
CA ASP A 337 20.12 -30.18 3.87
C ASP A 337 18.73 -30.16 4.55
N GLU A 338 17.76 -29.45 3.98
CA GLU A 338 16.39 -29.39 4.49
C GLU A 338 15.67 -30.74 4.35
N LEU A 339 15.86 -31.44 3.23
CA LEU A 339 15.30 -32.79 3.05
C LEU A 339 15.94 -33.80 4.01
N ALA A 340 17.25 -33.69 4.25
CA ALA A 340 17.95 -34.50 5.24
C ALA A 340 17.46 -34.18 6.66
N GLY A 341 17.30 -32.89 6.98
CA GLY A 341 16.75 -32.41 8.24
C GLY A 341 15.30 -32.87 8.47
N GLN A 342 14.47 -32.87 7.43
CA GLN A 342 13.11 -33.41 7.50
C GLN A 342 13.11 -34.90 7.81
N THR A 343 13.96 -35.67 7.13
CA THR A 343 14.12 -37.11 7.37
C THR A 343 14.58 -37.39 8.80
N SER A 344 15.63 -36.71 9.26
CA SER A 344 16.13 -36.84 10.63
C SER A 344 15.11 -36.40 11.68
N CYS A 345 14.35 -35.35 11.40
CA CYS A 345 13.31 -34.88 12.32
C CYS A 345 12.22 -35.93 12.52
N ARG A 346 11.73 -36.55 11.43
CA ARG A 346 10.69 -37.59 11.50
C ARG A 346 11.11 -38.80 12.33
N GLN A 347 12.40 -39.13 12.38
CA GLN A 347 12.92 -40.19 13.24
C GLN A 347 12.77 -39.88 14.74
N ARG A 348 12.59 -38.61 15.11
CA ARG A 348 12.35 -38.15 16.49
C ARG A 348 10.86 -38.07 16.86
N ALA A 349 9.97 -38.57 16.00
CA ALA A 349 8.52 -38.45 16.18
C ALA A 349 7.96 -39.35 17.30
N ASP A 350 8.68 -40.41 17.68
CA ASP A 350 8.24 -41.38 18.67
C ASP A 350 9.47 -41.97 19.40
N PRO A 351 10.00 -41.26 20.42
CA PRO A 351 11.16 -41.74 21.15
C PRO A 351 10.79 -42.97 22.00
N ASP A 352 11.51 -44.07 21.79
CA ASP A 352 11.35 -45.29 22.57
C ASP A 352 11.90 -45.12 24.00
N PHE A 353 11.18 -45.61 25.01
CA PHE A 353 11.54 -45.48 26.43
C PHE A 353 12.96 -45.98 26.74
N ASP A 354 13.43 -47.03 26.05
CA ASP A 354 14.75 -47.64 26.25
C ASP A 354 15.87 -46.91 25.50
N THR A 355 15.52 -45.98 24.61
CA THR A 355 16.44 -45.12 23.87
C THR A 355 16.47 -43.68 24.38
N LEU A 356 15.44 -43.25 25.12
CA LEU A 356 15.31 -41.88 25.62
C LEU A 356 16.34 -41.52 26.71
N MET A 357 16.82 -42.51 27.46
CA MET A 357 17.69 -42.32 28.64
C MET A 357 19.13 -42.83 28.45
N LYS A 358 19.52 -43.20 27.22
CA LYS A 358 20.90 -43.57 26.84
C LYS A 358 21.54 -42.43 26.06
#